data_AF-A0A397JY64-F1
#
_entry.id   AF-A0A397JY64-F1
#
_cell.length_a   1.000
_cell.length_b   1.000
_cell.length_c   1.000
_cell.angle_alpha   90.00
_cell.angle_beta   90.00
_cell.angle_gamma   90.00
#
_symmetry.space_group_name_H-M   'P 1'
#
loop_
_entity.id
_entity.type
_entity.pdbx_description
1 polymer ?
#
loop_
_entity_poly.entity_id
_entity_poly.type
_entity_poly.pdbx_seq_one_letter_code
_entity_poly.pdbx_strand_id
1 'polypeptide(L)'
;MIWKILMFKNFSKVLKCRSPYFRKALDTIAPNDNNVKTIIKPNISSLILDIILKYVYGGFVNLENIETRIFLTQYLENFCNNTVAKYPNLIFDSGDFTSLQESALVSLLKRDDIQMEEGKIWEYTIKWGISQNPTLPTDLEEWNKDNFLTLKNTLQQCLPHIRYFHIPGDDIWNKVEPYKKILDKQLWKDLMQHFVSPDQPMKSIILPARSVLIQELPARAKEPFSSTISSDEHAAEISSWIDHKTTAYPSTNYPYEFQLILRGSKDGN
;
A
#
# COMPACT_ATOMS: atom_id res chain seq x y z
N MET A 1 3.79 -21.47 10.31
CA MET A 1 3.12 -22.78 10.27
C MET A 1 3.35 -23.38 8.89
N ILE A 2 3.95 -24.58 8.78
CA ILE A 2 4.27 -25.22 7.50
C ILE A 2 3.05 -26.00 7.02
N TRP A 3 2.46 -25.59 5.90
CA TRP A 3 1.33 -26.28 5.31
C TRP A 3 1.82 -27.51 4.52
N LYS A 4 1.61 -28.71 5.07
CA LYS A 4 1.62 -29.94 4.27
C LYS A 4 0.22 -30.16 3.72
N ILE A 5 -0.03 -29.69 2.49
CA ILE A 5 -1.21 -30.17 1.76
C ILE A 5 -0.85 -31.59 1.27
N LEU A 6 -1.30 -32.61 2.00
CA LEU A 6 -1.27 -33.99 1.55
C LEU A 6 -2.27 -34.13 0.39
N MET A 7 -1.79 -33.83 -0.82
CA MET A 7 -2.58 -33.87 -2.04
C MET A 7 -2.74 -35.32 -2.51
N PHE A 8 -3.88 -35.94 -2.24
CA PHE A 8 -4.29 -37.12 -3.00
C PHE A 8 -4.52 -36.72 -4.48
N LYS A 9 -4.12 -37.56 -5.44
CA LYS A 9 -4.10 -37.25 -6.90
C LYS A 9 -5.35 -36.53 -7.43
N ASN A 10 -6.55 -36.88 -6.95
CA ASN A 10 -7.82 -36.30 -7.43
C ASN A 10 -8.05 -34.85 -6.98
N PHE A 11 -7.58 -34.48 -5.80
CA PHE A 11 -7.70 -33.13 -5.24
C PHE A 11 -6.82 -32.13 -6.03
N SER A 12 -5.65 -32.58 -6.51
CA SER A 12 -4.78 -31.74 -7.33
C SER A 12 -5.42 -31.28 -8.64
N LYS A 13 -6.23 -32.13 -9.29
CA LYS A 13 -6.88 -31.78 -10.56
C LYS A 13 -7.88 -30.65 -10.39
N VAL A 14 -8.70 -30.69 -9.33
CA VAL A 14 -9.70 -29.64 -9.04
C VAL A 14 -8.99 -28.32 -8.73
N LEU A 15 -7.97 -28.34 -7.87
CA LEU A 15 -7.18 -27.15 -7.53
C LEU A 15 -6.53 -26.51 -8.76
N LYS A 16 -5.89 -27.31 -9.63
CA LYS A 16 -5.31 -26.82 -10.89
C LYS A 16 -6.38 -26.29 -11.84
N CYS A 17 -7.55 -26.92 -11.90
CA CYS A 17 -8.63 -26.50 -12.79
C CYS A 17 -9.21 -25.15 -12.36
N ARG A 18 -9.53 -25.00 -11.07
CA ARG A 18 -10.29 -23.88 -10.51
C ARG A 18 -9.45 -22.68 -10.06
N SER A 19 -8.13 -22.83 -9.95
CA SER A 19 -7.24 -21.74 -9.51
C SER A 19 -5.97 -21.68 -10.36
N PRO A 20 -5.75 -20.59 -11.12
CA PRO A 20 -4.50 -20.36 -11.84
C PRO A 20 -3.28 -20.36 -10.91
N TYR A 21 -3.43 -19.85 -9.69
CA TYR A 21 -2.39 -19.87 -8.68
C TYR A 21 -1.98 -21.30 -8.32
N PHE A 22 -2.94 -22.16 -7.96
CA PHE A 22 -2.61 -23.55 -7.62
C PHE A 22 -2.12 -24.35 -8.82
N ARG A 23 -2.60 -24.04 -10.04
CA ARG A 23 -2.04 -24.60 -11.28
C ARG A 23 -0.55 -24.33 -11.37
N LYS A 24 -0.18 -23.05 -11.39
CA LYS A 24 1.23 -22.62 -11.47
C LYS A 24 2.06 -23.24 -10.34
N ALA A 25 1.61 -23.10 -9.09
CA ALA A 25 2.35 -23.61 -7.94
C ALA A 25 2.59 -25.13 -8.01
N LEU A 26 1.58 -25.92 -8.37
CA LEU A 26 1.67 -27.37 -8.43
C LEU A 26 2.41 -27.89 -9.66
N ASP A 27 2.54 -27.09 -10.72
CA ASP A 27 3.35 -27.42 -11.88
C ASP A 27 4.83 -27.14 -11.62
N THR A 28 5.15 -26.05 -10.91
CA THR A 28 6.54 -25.63 -10.63
C THR A 28 7.19 -26.39 -9.48
N ILE A 29 6.46 -26.74 -8.41
CA ILE A 29 7.07 -27.35 -7.21
C ILE A 29 7.42 -28.82 -7.45
N ALA A 30 8.67 -29.20 -7.17
CA ALA A 30 9.12 -30.59 -7.19
C ALA A 30 8.52 -31.39 -6.02
N PRO A 31 8.12 -32.65 -6.23
CA PRO A 31 7.69 -33.53 -5.14
C PRO A 31 8.89 -33.96 -4.27
N ASN A 32 8.63 -34.31 -3.01
CA ASN A 32 9.60 -35.00 -2.16
C ASN A 32 9.63 -36.52 -2.43
N ASP A 33 10.47 -37.26 -1.69
CA ASP A 33 10.64 -38.72 -1.82
C ASP A 33 9.33 -39.51 -1.67
N ASN A 34 8.34 -38.95 -0.97
CA ASN A 34 7.01 -39.54 -0.79
C ASN A 34 5.99 -39.07 -1.86
N ASN A 35 6.44 -38.47 -2.96
CA ASN A 35 5.62 -37.85 -4.01
C ASN A 35 4.69 -36.72 -3.53
N VAL A 36 5.00 -36.08 -2.40
CA VAL A 36 4.20 -34.98 -1.84
C VAL A 36 4.79 -33.62 -2.26
N LYS A 37 3.94 -32.73 -2.78
CA LYS A 37 4.29 -31.33 -3.06
C LYS A 37 3.84 -30.43 -1.90
N THR A 38 4.73 -29.58 -1.40
CA THR A 38 4.47 -28.70 -0.25
C THR A 38 4.42 -27.24 -0.71
N ILE A 39 3.32 -26.53 -0.42
CA ILE A 39 3.19 -25.09 -0.71
C ILE A 39 3.20 -24.35 0.63
N ILE A 40 4.16 -23.46 0.82
CA ILE A 40 4.28 -22.69 2.07
C ILE A 40 3.72 -21.29 1.86
N LYS A 41 2.68 -20.95 2.62
CA LYS A 41 2.10 -19.61 2.71
C LYS A 41 1.99 -19.19 4.18
N PRO A 42 3.03 -18.56 4.74
CA PRO A 42 3.08 -18.25 6.16
C PRO A 42 2.05 -17.18 6.58
N ASN A 43 1.58 -16.36 5.64
CA ASN A 43 0.63 -15.27 5.86
C ASN A 43 -0.84 -15.69 5.68
N ILE A 44 -1.12 -17.00 5.56
CA ILE A 44 -2.48 -17.54 5.44
C ILE A 44 -2.71 -18.50 6.61
N SER A 45 -3.77 -18.25 7.39
CA SER A 45 -4.16 -19.10 8.52
C SER A 45 -4.89 -20.38 8.04
N SER A 46 -5.01 -21.40 8.92
CA SER A 46 -5.76 -22.63 8.63
C SER A 46 -7.20 -22.35 8.24
N LEU A 47 -7.84 -21.45 8.97
CA LEU A 47 -9.25 -21.11 8.78
C LEU A 47 -9.48 -20.46 7.42
N ILE A 48 -8.61 -19.52 7.02
CA ILE A 48 -8.70 -18.89 5.69
C ILE A 48 -8.39 -19.90 4.58
N LEU A 49 -7.41 -20.78 4.78
CA LEU A 49 -7.12 -21.84 3.83
C LEU A 49 -8.32 -22.79 3.67
N ASP A 50 -8.97 -23.20 4.76
CA ASP A 50 -10.15 -24.06 4.72
C ASP A 50 -11.31 -23.40 3.96
N ILE A 51 -11.53 -22.10 4.18
CA ILE A 51 -12.51 -21.30 3.43
C ILE A 51 -12.15 -21.28 1.93
N ILE A 52 -10.89 -21.02 1.58
CA ILE A 52 -10.43 -21.01 0.17
C ILE A 52 -10.63 -22.40 -0.46
N LEU A 53 -10.31 -23.48 0.25
CA LEU A 53 -10.49 -24.84 -0.25
C LEU A 53 -11.98 -25.15 -0.44
N LYS A 54 -12.85 -24.83 0.53
CA LYS A 54 -14.30 -24.98 0.40
C LYS A 54 -14.83 -24.24 -0.83
N TYR A 55 -14.36 -23.02 -1.08
CA TYR A 55 -14.71 -22.29 -2.30
C TYR A 55 -14.21 -22.99 -3.58
N VAL A 56 -12.96 -23.43 -3.60
CA VAL A 56 -12.36 -24.06 -4.79
C VAL A 56 -13.06 -25.39 -5.14
N TYR A 57 -13.44 -26.18 -4.14
CA TYR A 57 -14.13 -27.47 -4.35
C TYR A 57 -15.64 -27.33 -4.53
N GLY A 58 -16.29 -26.49 -3.70
CA GLY A 58 -17.74 -26.34 -3.66
C GLY A 58 -18.29 -25.24 -4.56
N GLY A 59 -17.47 -24.27 -4.96
CA GLY A 59 -17.86 -23.13 -5.80
C GLY A 59 -18.55 -21.98 -5.06
N PHE A 60 -18.79 -22.10 -3.75
CA PHE A 60 -19.41 -21.07 -2.92
C PHE A 60 -18.79 -21.03 -1.52
N VAL A 61 -18.91 -19.89 -0.85
CA VAL A 61 -18.59 -19.71 0.57
C VAL A 61 -19.88 -19.36 1.30
N ASN A 62 -20.19 -20.06 2.38
CA ASN A 62 -21.35 -19.72 3.21
C ASN A 62 -21.01 -18.55 4.14
N LEU A 63 -21.51 -17.36 3.81
CA LEU A 63 -21.34 -16.13 4.60
C LEU A 63 -22.42 -15.92 5.67
N GLU A 64 -23.45 -16.78 5.72
CA GLU A 64 -24.43 -16.80 6.82
C GLU A 64 -23.80 -17.31 8.12
N ASN A 65 -22.75 -18.12 8.00
CA ASN A 65 -21.92 -18.50 9.13
C ASN A 65 -21.15 -17.27 9.66
N ILE A 66 -21.54 -16.81 10.84
CA ILE A 66 -21.00 -15.60 11.49
C ILE A 66 -19.49 -15.69 11.68
N GLU A 67 -18.98 -16.84 12.08
CA GLU A 67 -17.54 -17.07 12.30
C GLU A 67 -16.76 -16.94 10.98
N THR A 68 -17.24 -17.57 9.92
CA THR A 68 -16.66 -17.48 8.57
C THR A 68 -16.62 -16.03 8.09
N ARG A 69 -17.73 -15.30 8.28
CA ARG A 69 -17.84 -13.88 7.91
C ARG A 69 -16.85 -13.02 8.69
N ILE A 70 -16.77 -13.17 10.02
CA ILE A 70 -15.85 -12.41 10.87
C ILE A 70 -14.40 -12.65 10.44
N PHE A 71 -13.99 -13.90 10.28
CA PHE A 71 -12.61 -14.22 9.90
C PHE A 71 -12.24 -13.70 8.52
N LEU A 72 -13.10 -13.86 7.52
CA LEU A 72 -12.89 -13.31 6.19
C LEU A 72 -12.76 -11.79 6.21
N THR A 73 -13.66 -11.09 6.91
CA THR A 73 -13.62 -9.63 7.01
C THR A 73 -12.33 -9.15 7.68
N GLN A 74 -11.95 -9.74 8.82
CA GLN A 74 -10.70 -9.37 9.50
C GLN A 74 -9.47 -9.66 8.65
N TYR A 75 -9.46 -10.78 7.92
CA TYR A 75 -8.36 -11.12 7.03
C TYR A 75 -8.24 -10.13 5.87
N LEU A 76 -9.36 -9.79 5.23
CA LEU A 76 -9.39 -8.82 4.13
C LEU A 76 -9.01 -7.42 4.62
N GLU A 77 -9.54 -7.00 5.76
CA GLU A 77 -9.18 -5.71 6.38
C GLU A 77 -7.68 -5.63 6.63
N ASN A 78 -7.09 -6.64 7.29
CA ASN A 78 -5.65 -6.69 7.54
C ASN A 78 -4.84 -6.74 6.23
N PHE A 79 -5.30 -7.50 5.24
CA PHE A 79 -4.64 -7.59 3.94
C PHE A 79 -4.63 -6.24 3.23
N CYS A 80 -5.78 -5.56 3.15
CA CYS A 80 -5.92 -4.23 2.57
C CYS A 80 -5.03 -3.23 3.32
N ASN A 81 -5.14 -3.18 4.65
CA ASN A 81 -4.35 -2.33 5.52
C ASN A 81 -2.84 -2.46 5.29
N ASN A 82 -2.34 -3.70 5.20
CA ASN A 82 -0.93 -3.97 4.93
C ASN A 82 -0.51 -3.61 3.50
N THR A 83 -1.42 -3.76 2.54
CA THR A 83 -1.16 -3.41 1.14
C THR A 83 -1.04 -1.89 0.99
N VAL A 84 -1.94 -1.14 1.61
CA VAL A 84 -1.98 0.33 1.55
C VAL A 84 -0.80 0.96 2.25
N ALA A 85 -0.35 0.38 3.37
CA ALA A 85 0.88 0.86 4.03
C ALA A 85 2.08 0.83 3.08
N LYS A 86 2.23 -0.25 2.31
CA LYS A 86 3.36 -0.48 1.40
C LYS A 86 3.21 0.24 0.06
N TYR A 87 2.00 0.28 -0.47
CA TYR A 87 1.68 0.80 -1.79
C TYR A 87 0.51 1.77 -1.71
N PRO A 88 0.67 2.92 -1.03
CA PRO A 88 -0.44 3.82 -0.76
C PRO A 88 -1.04 4.42 -2.04
N ASN A 89 -0.23 4.58 -3.10
CA ASN A 89 -0.66 5.03 -4.42
C ASN A 89 -1.82 4.20 -5.00
N LEU A 90 -1.95 2.92 -4.65
CA LEU A 90 -3.07 2.08 -5.10
C LEU A 90 -4.44 2.61 -4.65
N ILE A 91 -4.50 3.32 -3.52
CA ILE A 91 -5.71 3.97 -3.03
C ILE A 91 -5.71 5.45 -3.39
N PHE A 92 -4.64 6.17 -3.06
CA PHE A 92 -4.62 7.62 -3.17
C PHE A 92 -4.69 8.10 -4.62
N ASP A 93 -4.05 7.38 -5.56
CA ASP A 93 -4.05 7.74 -6.99
C ASP A 93 -5.31 7.20 -7.71
N SER A 94 -6.16 6.45 -7.00
CA SER A 94 -7.37 5.87 -7.60
C SER A 94 -8.38 6.95 -8.03
N GLY A 95 -9.06 6.71 -9.14
CA GLY A 95 -10.09 7.62 -9.66
C GLY A 95 -11.30 7.79 -8.72
N ASP A 96 -11.53 6.82 -7.84
CA ASP A 96 -12.61 6.81 -6.85
C ASP A 96 -12.14 7.17 -5.43
N PHE A 97 -10.90 7.65 -5.25
CA PHE A 97 -10.37 8.04 -3.94
C PHE A 97 -11.29 9.02 -3.18
N THR A 98 -11.87 9.97 -3.92
CA THR A 98 -12.80 10.97 -3.37
C THR A 98 -14.13 10.37 -2.89
N SER A 99 -14.43 9.12 -3.24
CA SER A 99 -15.62 8.39 -2.75
C SER A 99 -15.39 7.67 -1.42
N LEU A 100 -14.17 7.70 -0.88
CA LEU A 100 -13.88 7.14 0.45
C LEU A 100 -14.72 7.82 1.53
N GLN A 101 -15.25 7.01 2.45
CA GLN A 101 -15.89 7.52 3.66
C GLN A 101 -14.86 8.24 4.55
N GLU A 102 -15.29 9.29 5.25
CA GLU A 102 -14.43 10.08 6.15
C GLU A 102 -13.72 9.18 7.17
N SER A 103 -14.44 8.22 7.76
CA SER A 103 -13.89 7.28 8.74
C SER A 103 -12.75 6.42 8.17
N ALA A 104 -12.83 6.04 6.89
CA ALA A 104 -11.78 5.30 6.21
C ALA A 104 -10.56 6.19 5.97
N LEU A 105 -10.76 7.42 5.48
CA LEU A 105 -9.66 8.39 5.31
C LEU A 105 -8.98 8.70 6.65
N VAL A 106 -9.74 8.97 7.71
CA VAL A 106 -9.22 9.18 9.07
C VAL A 106 -8.40 7.99 9.55
N SER A 107 -8.88 6.76 9.29
CA SER A 107 -8.15 5.54 9.65
C SER A 107 -6.83 5.42 8.90
N LEU A 108 -6.77 5.81 7.63
CA LEU A 108 -5.52 5.91 6.87
C LEU A 108 -4.59 6.97 7.45
N LEU A 109 -5.07 8.18 7.69
CA LEU A 109 -4.24 9.29 8.21
C LEU A 109 -3.64 8.99 9.59
N LYS A 110 -4.31 8.19 10.43
CA LYS A 110 -3.80 7.75 11.74
C LYS A 110 -2.61 6.80 11.65
N ARG A 111 -2.45 6.04 10.56
CA ARG A 111 -1.42 5.00 10.46
C ARG A 111 0.00 5.54 10.51
N ASP A 112 0.87 4.96 11.32
CA ASP A 112 2.27 5.37 11.34
C ASP A 112 3.11 4.73 10.23
N ASP A 113 2.60 3.77 9.46
CA ASP A 113 3.40 2.93 8.54
C ASP A 113 3.15 3.19 7.04
N ILE A 114 2.36 4.22 6.72
CA ILE A 114 2.12 4.61 5.31
C ILE A 114 3.41 5.16 4.70
N GLN A 115 3.84 4.55 3.59
CA GLN A 115 5.01 4.95 2.82
C GLN A 115 4.69 6.10 1.85
N MET A 116 4.38 7.30 2.37
CA MET A 116 4.09 8.49 1.56
C MET A 116 4.61 9.76 2.25
N GLU A 117 5.10 10.71 1.45
CA GLU A 117 5.48 12.05 1.91
C GLU A 117 4.29 12.81 2.49
N GLU A 118 4.48 13.50 3.63
CA GLU A 118 3.38 14.22 4.29
C GLU A 118 2.79 15.36 3.43
N GLY A 119 3.60 15.98 2.56
CA GLY A 119 3.11 16.97 1.60
C GLY A 119 2.07 16.38 0.63
N LYS A 120 2.28 15.14 0.15
CA LYS A 120 1.31 14.43 -0.69
C LYS A 120 0.08 14.01 0.08
N ILE A 121 0.25 13.54 1.32
CA ILE A 121 -0.87 13.19 2.20
C ILE A 121 -1.77 14.42 2.42
N TRP A 122 -1.18 15.59 2.62
CA TRP A 122 -1.90 16.85 2.70
C TRP A 122 -2.68 17.16 1.41
N GLU A 123 -2.05 17.10 0.25
CA GLU A 123 -2.70 17.34 -1.06
C GLU A 123 -3.90 16.42 -1.27
N TYR A 124 -3.76 15.13 -0.96
CA TYR A 124 -4.87 14.18 -1.04
C TYR A 124 -5.99 14.49 -0.05
N THR A 125 -5.65 14.91 1.17
CA THR A 125 -6.63 15.31 2.18
C THR A 125 -7.44 16.52 1.71
N ILE A 126 -6.78 17.53 1.13
CA ILE A 126 -7.44 18.70 0.56
C ILE A 126 -8.30 18.32 -0.64
N LYS A 127 -7.77 17.50 -1.56
CA LYS A 127 -8.52 16.98 -2.72
C LYS A 127 -9.80 16.27 -2.29
N TRP A 128 -9.71 15.40 -1.28
CA TRP A 128 -10.88 14.73 -0.70
C TRP A 128 -11.85 15.75 -0.09
N GLY A 129 -11.37 16.68 0.74
CA GLY A 129 -12.22 17.70 1.37
C GLY A 129 -12.96 18.59 0.38
N ILE A 130 -12.31 19.02 -0.70
CA ILE A 130 -12.95 19.82 -1.76
C ILE A 130 -13.99 18.98 -2.51
N SER A 131 -13.71 17.71 -2.81
CA SER A 131 -14.64 16.83 -3.52
C SER A 131 -15.95 16.57 -2.77
N GLN A 132 -15.94 16.63 -1.43
CA GLN A 132 -17.16 16.50 -0.62
C GLN A 132 -18.03 17.76 -0.64
N ASN A 133 -17.51 18.88 -1.16
CA ASN A 133 -18.15 20.18 -1.14
C ASN A 133 -18.24 20.75 -2.57
N PRO A 134 -19.14 20.23 -3.42
CA PRO A 134 -19.20 20.59 -4.84
C PRO A 134 -19.59 22.05 -5.12
N THR A 135 -20.02 22.79 -4.10
CA THR A 135 -20.34 24.23 -4.18
C THR A 135 -19.12 25.14 -4.00
N LEU A 136 -17.96 24.59 -3.64
CA LEU A 136 -16.73 25.38 -3.50
C LEU A 136 -16.23 25.84 -4.87
N PRO A 137 -15.77 27.09 -5.01
CA PRO A 137 -15.12 27.56 -6.22
C PRO A 137 -13.90 26.72 -6.57
N THR A 138 -13.65 26.53 -7.86
CA THR A 138 -12.44 25.81 -8.33
C THR A 138 -11.19 26.67 -8.14
N ASP A 139 -11.29 27.97 -8.39
CA ASP A 139 -10.21 28.91 -8.15
C ASP A 139 -10.16 29.32 -6.67
N LEU A 140 -9.00 29.17 -6.04
CA LEU A 140 -8.80 29.52 -4.64
C LEU A 140 -8.85 31.03 -4.39
N GLU A 141 -8.57 31.86 -5.40
CA GLU A 141 -8.67 33.33 -5.29
C GLU A 141 -10.11 33.80 -5.03
N GLU A 142 -11.10 33.01 -5.48
CA GLU A 142 -12.53 33.29 -5.29
C GLU A 142 -13.02 32.90 -3.88
N TRP A 143 -12.18 32.26 -3.06
CA TRP A 143 -12.61 31.73 -1.76
C TRP A 143 -12.80 32.82 -0.70
N ASN A 144 -14.03 32.91 -0.20
CA ASN A 144 -14.38 33.72 0.94
C ASN A 144 -14.22 32.94 2.27
N LYS A 145 -14.48 33.62 3.40
CA LYS A 145 -14.36 33.01 4.74
C LYS A 145 -15.26 31.79 4.93
N ASP A 146 -16.46 31.80 4.37
CA ASP A 146 -17.42 30.70 4.49
C ASP A 146 -16.96 29.48 3.70
N ASN A 147 -16.31 29.67 2.54
CA ASN A 147 -15.70 28.57 1.79
C ASN A 147 -14.63 27.84 2.62
N PHE A 148 -13.72 28.60 3.26
CA PHE A 148 -12.72 28.01 4.16
C PHE A 148 -13.36 27.34 5.38
N LEU A 149 -14.44 27.91 5.93
CA LEU A 149 -15.15 27.32 7.06
C LEU A 149 -15.82 25.99 6.68
N THR A 150 -16.44 25.92 5.51
CA THR A 150 -17.01 24.68 4.96
C THR A 150 -15.94 23.60 4.83
N LEU A 151 -14.81 23.89 4.17
CA LEU A 151 -13.72 22.92 4.05
C LEU A 151 -13.17 22.50 5.42
N LYS A 152 -13.00 23.45 6.35
CA LYS A 152 -12.53 23.19 7.71
C LYS A 152 -13.46 22.22 8.45
N ASN A 153 -14.77 22.42 8.35
CA ASN A 153 -15.76 21.56 9.00
C ASN A 153 -15.75 20.15 8.40
N THR A 154 -15.64 20.02 7.08
CA THR A 154 -15.52 18.72 6.41
C THR A 154 -14.25 17.97 6.82
N LEU A 155 -13.13 18.67 6.97
CA LEU A 155 -11.85 18.06 7.31
C LEU A 155 -11.58 17.99 8.82
N GLN A 156 -12.54 18.34 9.67
CA GLN A 156 -12.30 18.53 11.11
C GLN A 156 -11.71 17.27 11.79
N GLN A 157 -12.08 16.07 11.35
CA GLN A 157 -11.55 14.82 11.89
C GLN A 157 -10.24 14.39 11.22
N CYS A 158 -9.94 14.92 10.03
CA CYS A 158 -8.72 14.61 9.28
C CYS A 158 -7.55 15.50 9.70
N LEU A 159 -7.79 16.82 9.89
CA LEU A 159 -6.75 17.81 10.19
C LEU A 159 -5.88 17.46 11.42
N PRO A 160 -6.43 16.89 12.52
CA PRO A 160 -5.62 16.50 13.69
C PRO A 160 -4.67 15.32 13.44
N HIS A 161 -4.75 14.65 12.28
CA HIS A 161 -3.94 13.47 11.93
C HIS A 161 -2.86 13.76 10.88
N ILE A 162 -2.74 15.02 10.43
CA ILE A 162 -1.69 15.47 9.53
C ILE A 162 -0.43 15.81 10.34
N ARG A 163 0.73 15.29 9.93
CA ARG A 163 2.02 15.55 10.59
C ARG A 163 2.68 16.81 10.02
N TYR A 164 2.07 17.98 10.24
CA TYR A 164 2.50 19.26 9.65
C TYR A 164 4.00 19.56 9.81
N PHE A 165 4.57 19.27 10.98
CA PHE A 165 5.98 19.50 11.29
C PHE A 165 6.96 18.59 10.50
N HIS A 166 6.44 17.58 9.80
CA HIS A 166 7.20 16.67 8.95
C HIS A 166 6.97 16.95 7.45
N ILE A 167 6.21 18.00 7.11
CA ILE A 167 6.08 18.47 5.72
C ILE A 167 7.29 19.36 5.39
N PRO A 168 7.96 19.17 4.25
CA PRO A 168 9.05 20.05 3.81
C PRO A 168 8.64 21.52 3.77
N GLY A 169 9.54 22.44 4.11
CA GLY A 169 9.23 23.88 4.18
C GLY A 169 8.68 24.45 2.87
N ASP A 170 9.23 24.04 1.73
CA ASP A 170 8.74 24.45 0.41
C ASP A 170 7.28 23.99 0.18
N ASP A 171 6.94 22.78 0.63
CA ASP A 171 5.59 22.24 0.55
C ASP A 171 4.64 22.94 1.54
N ILE A 172 5.12 23.35 2.72
CA ILE A 172 4.33 24.21 3.61
C ILE A 172 3.96 25.52 2.92
N TRP A 173 4.93 26.17 2.26
CA TRP A 173 4.70 27.44 1.59
C TRP A 173 3.81 27.31 0.35
N ASN A 174 4.05 26.30 -0.49
CA ASN A 174 3.36 26.18 -1.77
C ASN A 174 2.01 25.47 -1.68
N LYS A 175 1.85 24.53 -0.72
CA LYS A 175 0.68 23.64 -0.66
C LYS A 175 -0.18 23.87 0.59
N VAL A 176 0.40 24.22 1.73
CA VAL A 176 -0.35 24.39 2.99
C VAL A 176 -0.78 25.84 3.21
N GLU A 177 0.10 26.81 2.95
CA GLU A 177 -0.16 28.24 3.09
C GLU A 177 -1.48 28.71 2.44
N PRO A 178 -1.82 28.28 1.21
CA PRO A 178 -3.03 28.76 0.55
C PRO A 178 -4.31 28.41 1.34
N TYR A 179 -4.25 27.35 2.14
CA TYR A 179 -5.35 26.89 2.99
C TYR A 179 -5.17 27.22 4.47
N LYS A 180 -4.18 28.03 4.88
CA LYS A 180 -3.86 28.32 6.29
C LYS A 180 -5.06 28.76 7.15
N LYS A 181 -6.10 29.34 6.53
CA LYS A 181 -7.35 29.77 7.19
C LYS A 181 -8.13 28.60 7.82
N ILE A 182 -7.95 27.36 7.37
CA ILE A 182 -8.60 26.19 7.97
C ILE A 182 -7.88 25.69 9.22
N LEU A 183 -6.61 26.06 9.39
CA LEU A 183 -5.77 25.65 10.50
C LEU A 183 -6.05 26.48 11.77
N ASP A 184 -5.69 25.92 12.92
CA ASP A 184 -5.69 26.70 14.16
C ASP A 184 -4.59 27.77 14.13
N LYS A 185 -4.88 28.95 14.69
CA LYS A 185 -3.93 30.08 14.69
C LYS A 185 -2.65 29.76 15.47
N GLN A 186 -2.76 29.00 16.56
CA GLN A 186 -1.60 28.58 17.35
C GLN A 186 -0.78 27.54 16.58
N LEU A 187 -1.43 26.60 15.89
CA LEU A 187 -0.74 25.64 15.02
C LEU A 187 0.06 26.34 13.93
N TRP A 188 -0.54 27.29 13.22
CA TRP A 188 0.18 28.05 12.18
C TRP A 188 1.36 28.83 12.76
N LYS A 189 1.18 29.46 13.93
CA LYS A 189 2.26 30.18 14.62
C LYS A 189 3.41 29.24 14.99
N ASP A 190 3.12 28.09 15.60
CA ASP A 190 4.13 27.12 16.02
C ASP A 190 4.85 26.50 14.81
N LEU A 191 4.13 26.25 13.72
CA LEU A 191 4.71 25.75 12.47
C LEU A 191 5.73 26.75 11.90
N MET A 192 5.37 28.03 11.80
CA MET A 192 6.31 29.06 11.33
C MET A 192 7.49 29.24 12.30
N GLN A 193 7.24 29.15 13.61
CA GLN A 193 8.30 29.19 14.61
C GLN A 193 9.27 28.03 14.45
N HIS A 194 8.79 26.81 14.19
CA HIS A 194 9.64 25.63 13.98
C HIS A 194 10.65 25.82 12.83
N PHE A 195 10.25 26.48 11.74
CA PHE A 195 11.17 26.77 10.63
C PHE A 195 12.20 27.87 10.94
N VAL A 196 11.86 28.81 11.81
CA VAL A 196 12.73 29.95 12.17
C VAL A 196 13.64 29.62 13.35
N SER A 197 13.13 28.87 14.33
CA SER A 197 13.80 28.54 15.59
C SER A 197 13.27 27.21 16.16
N PRO A 198 13.79 26.07 15.69
CA PRO A 198 13.28 24.74 16.02
C PRO A 198 13.45 24.36 17.51
N ASP A 199 14.42 24.96 18.20
CA ASP A 199 14.75 24.64 19.60
C ASP A 199 13.77 25.25 20.63
N GLN A 200 12.84 26.10 20.18
CA GLN A 200 11.88 26.73 21.09
C GLN A 200 10.72 25.81 21.46
N PRO A 201 10.22 25.88 22.71
CA PRO A 201 9.06 25.11 23.13
C PRO A 201 7.81 25.53 22.35
N MET A 202 7.15 24.55 21.75
CA MET A 202 5.88 24.72 21.02
C MET A 202 4.69 24.31 21.89
N LYS A 203 3.52 24.89 21.63
CA LYS A 203 2.28 24.58 22.36
C LYS A 203 1.44 23.53 21.66
N SER A 204 1.57 23.45 20.34
CA SER A 204 0.85 22.51 19.49
C SER A 204 1.30 21.07 19.73
N ILE A 205 0.36 20.13 19.55
CA ILE A 205 0.66 18.70 19.60
C ILE A 205 1.47 18.35 18.34
N ILE A 206 2.70 17.87 18.53
CA ILE A 206 3.56 17.39 17.45
C ILE A 206 3.38 15.88 17.35
N LEU A 207 2.79 15.43 16.25
CA LEU A 207 2.69 14.01 15.93
C LEU A 207 4.07 13.47 15.52
N PRO A 208 4.43 12.24 15.89
CA PRO A 208 5.69 11.63 15.48
C PRO A 208 5.73 11.38 13.96
N ALA A 209 6.93 11.36 13.39
CA ALA A 209 7.16 10.97 12.00
C ALA A 209 6.56 9.59 11.70
N ARG A 210 6.05 9.39 10.47
CA ARG A 210 5.70 8.04 10.02
C ARG A 210 6.95 7.19 9.89
N SER A 211 6.81 5.92 10.26
CA SER A 211 7.79 4.86 10.07
C SER A 211 8.00 4.65 8.57
N VAL A 212 9.07 5.21 8.02
CA VAL A 212 9.52 4.83 6.68
C VAL A 212 10.12 3.43 6.80
N LEU A 213 9.45 2.43 6.24
CA LEU A 213 10.05 1.12 6.01
C LEU A 213 11.10 1.33 4.93
N ILE A 214 12.32 1.70 5.34
CA ILE A 214 13.50 1.47 4.52
C ILE A 214 13.62 -0.05 4.46
N GLN A 215 13.05 -0.64 3.41
CA GLN A 215 13.33 -2.02 3.09
C GLN A 215 14.77 -2.04 2.58
N GLU A 216 15.75 -2.07 3.49
CA GLU A 216 17.09 -2.53 3.16
C GLU A 216 16.92 -3.99 2.74
N LEU A 217 16.76 -4.18 1.44
CA LEU A 217 16.70 -5.50 0.85
C LEU A 217 18.05 -6.17 1.16
N PRO A 218 18.04 -7.46 1.56
CA PRO A 218 19.27 -8.17 1.90
C PRO A 218 20.28 -8.03 0.75
N ALA A 219 21.54 -7.73 1.10
CA ALA A 219 22.62 -7.59 0.14
C ALA A 219 22.64 -8.81 -0.79
N ARG A 220 22.35 -8.59 -2.07
CA ARG A 220 22.35 -9.68 -3.06
C ARG A 220 23.77 -10.19 -3.21
N ALA A 221 23.99 -11.43 -2.81
CA ALA A 221 25.20 -12.14 -3.19
C ALA A 221 25.24 -12.16 -4.72
N LYS A 222 26.31 -11.61 -5.31
CA LYS A 222 26.55 -11.62 -6.75
C LYS A 222 26.80 -13.06 -7.20
N GLU A 223 25.76 -13.86 -7.38
CA GLU A 223 25.87 -14.96 -8.32
C GLU A 223 25.67 -14.38 -9.72
N PRO A 224 26.73 -14.34 -10.55
CA PRO A 224 26.62 -13.74 -11.87
C PRO A 224 25.60 -14.50 -12.69
N PHE A 225 24.56 -13.81 -13.16
CA PHE A 225 23.74 -14.32 -14.24
C PHE A 225 24.66 -14.69 -15.41
N SER A 226 24.77 -15.98 -15.72
CA SER A 226 25.66 -16.48 -16.79
C SER A 226 25.12 -16.18 -18.21
N SER A 227 24.49 -15.03 -18.40
CA SER A 227 23.92 -14.63 -19.69
C SER A 227 23.95 -13.12 -19.88
N THR A 228 24.57 -12.71 -20.98
CA THR A 228 24.84 -11.35 -21.48
C THR A 228 23.59 -10.46 -21.69
N ILE A 229 22.38 -10.87 -21.30
CA ILE A 229 21.11 -10.19 -21.69
C ILE A 229 20.22 -9.79 -20.48
N SER A 230 20.44 -10.31 -19.26
CA SER A 230 19.65 -9.92 -18.08
C SER A 230 20.57 -9.32 -17.01
N SER A 231 20.97 -8.07 -17.20
CA SER A 231 21.65 -7.29 -16.15
C SER A 231 20.65 -6.95 -15.03
N ASP A 232 21.18 -6.70 -13.83
CA ASP A 232 20.39 -6.17 -12.72
C ASP A 232 19.67 -4.85 -13.08
N GLU A 233 20.14 -4.14 -14.11
CA GLU A 233 19.49 -2.95 -14.66
C GLU A 233 18.14 -3.29 -15.31
N HIS A 234 18.07 -4.32 -16.18
CA HIS A 234 16.80 -4.75 -16.77
C HIS A 234 15.81 -5.24 -15.69
N ALA A 235 16.32 -5.95 -14.69
CA ALA A 235 15.50 -6.41 -13.58
C ALA A 235 14.98 -5.24 -12.73
N ALA A 236 15.79 -4.21 -12.50
CA ALA A 236 15.35 -2.99 -11.82
C ALA A 236 14.34 -2.19 -12.65
N GLU A 237 14.51 -2.13 -13.98
CA GLU A 237 13.57 -1.50 -14.89
C GLU A 237 12.22 -2.22 -14.93
N ILE A 238 12.22 -3.54 -15.08
CA ILE A 238 11.00 -4.38 -15.01
C ILE A 238 10.34 -4.21 -13.64
N SER A 239 11.11 -4.15 -12.55
CA SER A 239 10.59 -3.90 -11.20
C SER A 239 9.86 -2.57 -11.10
N SER A 240 10.42 -1.52 -11.71
CA SER A 240 9.77 -0.22 -11.78
C SER A 240 8.51 -0.23 -12.62
N TRP A 241 8.47 -1.01 -13.70
CA TRP A 241 7.25 -1.18 -14.50
C TRP A 241 6.15 -1.91 -13.73
N ILE A 242 6.51 -2.96 -12.98
CA ILE A 242 5.56 -3.69 -12.11
C ILE A 242 4.96 -2.75 -11.07
N ASP A 243 5.77 -1.87 -10.49
CA ASP A 243 5.33 -0.91 -9.47
C ASP A 243 4.79 0.41 -10.04
N HIS A 244 4.66 0.53 -11.37
CA HIS A 244 4.25 1.76 -12.06
C HIS A 244 5.06 3.01 -11.64
N LYS A 245 6.34 2.85 -11.32
CA LYS A 245 7.24 3.97 -10.96
C LYS A 245 7.70 4.73 -12.18
N THR A 246 7.73 6.06 -12.06
CA THR A 246 8.27 6.98 -13.08
C THR A 246 9.81 6.97 -13.11
N THR A 247 10.45 6.68 -11.97
CA THR A 247 11.90 6.51 -11.86
C THR A 247 12.26 5.04 -11.67
N ALA A 248 13.23 4.57 -12.46
CA ALA A 248 13.75 3.21 -12.35
C ALA A 248 14.35 2.96 -10.94
N TYR A 249 14.17 1.76 -10.41
CA TYR A 249 14.92 1.34 -9.24
C TYR A 249 16.42 1.31 -9.57
N PRO A 250 17.30 1.55 -8.58
CA PRO A 250 18.70 1.25 -8.75
C PRO A 250 18.87 -0.25 -9.07
N SER A 251 19.80 -0.58 -9.97
CA SER A 251 20.19 -1.98 -10.25
C SER A 251 20.67 -2.73 -9.00
N THR A 252 21.10 -2.00 -7.97
CA THR A 252 21.51 -2.57 -6.69
C THR A 252 20.34 -2.78 -5.71
N ASN A 253 19.15 -2.22 -5.97
CA ASN A 253 18.09 -2.12 -4.97
C ASN A 253 16.67 -2.06 -5.59
N TYR A 254 16.06 -3.23 -5.83
CA TYR A 254 14.68 -3.38 -6.32
C TYR A 254 13.95 -4.55 -5.63
N PRO A 255 12.62 -4.47 -5.40
CA PRO A 255 11.90 -5.34 -4.46
C PRO A 255 11.57 -6.75 -4.99
N TYR A 256 11.92 -7.05 -6.24
CA TYR A 256 11.59 -8.31 -6.90
C TYR A 256 12.83 -9.20 -7.10
N GLU A 257 12.65 -10.50 -6.87
CA GLU A 257 13.61 -11.53 -7.25
C GLU A 257 13.15 -12.14 -8.58
N PHE A 258 13.97 -12.03 -9.62
CA PHE A 258 13.68 -12.62 -10.92
C PHE A 258 14.38 -13.96 -11.04
N GLN A 259 13.59 -14.99 -11.31
CA GLN A 259 14.10 -16.34 -11.58
C GLN A 259 13.94 -16.63 -13.07
N LEU A 260 14.99 -17.15 -13.70
CA LEU A 260 14.94 -17.59 -15.08
C LEU A 260 14.05 -18.85 -15.17
N ILE A 261 12.90 -18.73 -15.81
CA ILE A 261 11.95 -19.85 -15.96
C ILE A 261 12.19 -20.62 -17.25
N LEU A 262 12.60 -19.94 -18.32
CA LEU A 262 12.80 -20.55 -19.64
C LEU A 262 13.93 -19.81 -20.37
N ARG A 263 14.83 -20.56 -21.01
CA ARG A 263 15.84 -20.03 -21.92
C ARG A 263 15.64 -20.66 -23.29
N GLY A 264 15.34 -19.83 -24.29
CA GLY A 264 15.38 -20.24 -25.69
C GLY A 264 16.72 -19.88 -26.30
N SER A 265 17.38 -20.83 -26.96
CA SER A 265 18.48 -20.51 -27.88
C SER A 265 17.89 -20.02 -29.20
N LYS A 266 18.60 -19.11 -29.90
CA LYS A 266 18.28 -18.79 -31.30
C LYS A 266 18.32 -20.05 -32.19
N ASP A 267 19.08 -21.06 -31.77
CA ASP A 267 19.29 -22.32 -32.48
C ASP A 267 18.36 -23.46 -32.02
N GLY A 268 17.41 -23.19 -31.11
CA GLY A 268 16.30 -24.13 -30.85
C GLY A 268 16.64 -25.46 -30.15
N ASN A 269 17.74 -25.54 -29.39
CA ASN A 269 17.99 -26.66 -28.47
C ASN A 269 17.65 -26.28 -27.02
#